data_AF-A0AAF1A0V6-F1
#
_entry.id   AF-A0AAF1A0V6-F1
#
_cell.length_a   1.000
_cell.length_b   1.000
_cell.length_c   1.000
_cell.angle_alpha   90.00
_cell.angle_beta   90.00
_cell.angle_gamma   90.00
#
_symmetry.space_group_name_H-M   'P 1'
#
loop_
_entity.id
_entity.type
_entity.pdbx_description
1 polymer ?
#
loop_
_entity_poly.entity_id
_entity_poly.type
_entity_poly.pdbx_seq_one_letter_code
_entity_poly.pdbx_strand_id
1 'polypeptide(L)'
;LQKFRDELRNRSQVLKKLGHIDADGIVQLNGQATCLIKTGEELLVTELMFNGTVNDLNHHQVTALASCFIPSDSSVKTIQLRDELEKRLQLLQDSARRIAEVS
;
A
#
# COMPACT_ATOMS: atom_id res chain seq x y z
N LEU A 1 -17.19 13.35 19.22
CA LEU A 1 -18.10 13.12 18.07
C LEU A 1 -17.68 13.89 16.82
N GLN A 2 -17.42 15.21 16.88
CA GLN A 2 -17.03 16.00 15.71
C GLN A 2 -15.73 15.50 15.05
N LYS A 3 -14.65 15.35 15.82
CA LYS A 3 -13.36 14.83 15.35
C LYS A 3 -13.46 13.50 14.60
N PHE A 4 -14.29 12.58 15.09
CA PHE A 4 -14.52 11.28 14.46
C PHE A 4 -15.21 11.40 13.09
N ARG A 5 -16.21 12.30 12.97
CA ARG A 5 -16.88 12.56 11.69
C ARG A 5 -15.94 13.20 10.68
N ASP A 6 -15.08 14.11 11.13
CA ASP A 6 -14.09 14.76 10.28
C ASP A 6 -13.04 13.76 9.79
N GLU A 7 -12.52 12.90 10.68
CA GLU A 7 -11.61 11.81 10.32
C GLU A 7 -12.23 10.82 9.32
N LEU A 8 -13.46 10.38 9.55
CA LEU A 8 -14.17 9.47 8.65
C LEU A 8 -14.38 10.11 7.26
N ARG A 9 -14.75 11.39 7.24
CA ARG A 9 -14.90 12.15 5.99
C ARG A 9 -13.58 12.24 5.24
N ASN A 10 -12.48 12.53 5.93
CA ASN A 10 -11.15 12.61 5.32
C ASN A 10 -10.76 11.25 4.75
N ARG A 11 -10.89 10.15 5.52
CA ARG A 11 -10.60 8.79 5.02
C ARG A 11 -11.46 8.41 3.82
N SER A 12 -12.74 8.74 3.83
CA SER A 12 -13.62 8.52 2.67
C SER A 12 -13.14 9.29 1.44
N GLN A 13 -12.66 10.52 1.58
CA GLN A 13 -12.08 11.28 0.47
C GLN A 13 -10.80 10.63 -0.09
N VAL A 14 -9.93 10.10 0.78
CA VAL A 14 -8.73 9.37 0.36
C VAL A 14 -9.11 8.14 -0.45
N LEU A 15 -10.07 7.33 0.04
CA LEU A 15 -10.55 6.15 -0.68
C LEU A 15 -11.18 6.50 -2.04
N LYS A 16 -11.83 7.66 -2.16
CA LYS A 16 -12.33 8.18 -3.45
C LYS A 16 -11.19 8.54 -4.40
N LYS A 17 -10.16 9.25 -3.91
CA LYS A 17 -9.00 9.64 -4.73
C LYS A 17 -8.19 8.45 -5.23
N LEU A 18 -8.04 7.43 -4.38
CA LEU A 18 -7.38 6.16 -4.72
C LEU A 18 -8.30 5.21 -5.53
N GLY A 19 -9.56 5.60 -5.76
CA GLY A 19 -10.52 4.84 -6.56
C GLY A 19 -11.07 3.59 -5.90
N HIS A 20 -10.90 3.38 -4.59
CA HIS A 20 -11.45 2.23 -3.87
C HIS A 20 -12.98 2.31 -3.72
N ILE A 21 -13.50 3.53 -3.69
CA ILE A 21 -14.93 3.83 -3.76
C ILE A 21 -15.16 4.95 -4.78
N ASP A 22 -16.33 5.01 -5.41
CA ASP A 22 -16.67 6.10 -6.32
C ASP A 22 -17.28 7.32 -5.59
N ALA A 23 -17.76 8.30 -6.37
CA ALA A 23 -18.37 9.52 -5.85
C ALA A 23 -19.58 9.25 -4.95
N ASP A 24 -20.37 8.22 -5.27
CA ASP A 24 -21.57 7.80 -4.55
C ASP A 24 -21.26 6.87 -3.37
N GLY A 25 -19.98 6.48 -3.21
CA GLY A 25 -19.51 5.62 -2.13
C GLY A 25 -19.65 4.13 -2.42
N ILE A 26 -19.86 3.75 -3.69
CA ILE A 26 -19.92 2.35 -4.11
C ILE A 26 -18.50 1.80 -4.25
N VAL A 27 -18.28 0.61 -3.68
CA VAL A 27 -16.98 -0.06 -3.66
C VAL A 27 -16.59 -0.52 -5.06
N GLN A 28 -15.38 -0.16 -5.48
CA GLN A 28 -14.78 -0.51 -6.77
C GLN A 28 -13.94 -1.79 -6.67
N LEU A 29 -13.41 -2.28 -7.79
CA LEU A 29 -12.66 -3.55 -7.84
C LEU A 29 -11.41 -3.56 -6.93
N ASN A 30 -10.61 -2.49 -6.93
CA ASN A 30 -9.49 -2.34 -6.00
C ASN A 30 -9.96 -2.26 -4.55
N GLY A 31 -11.08 -1.59 -4.27
CA GLY A 31 -11.72 -1.60 -2.95
C GLY A 31 -12.09 -3.02 -2.48
N GLN A 32 -12.68 -3.83 -3.36
CA GLN A 32 -12.98 -5.25 -3.07
C GLN A 32 -11.70 -6.04 -2.79
N ALA A 33 -10.65 -5.84 -3.59
CA ALA A 33 -9.35 -6.49 -3.39
C ALA A 33 -8.70 -6.08 -2.06
N THR A 34 -8.74 -4.80 -1.70
CA THR A 34 -8.25 -4.29 -0.41
C THR A 34 -8.97 -4.94 0.76
N CYS A 35 -10.29 -5.15 0.66
CA CYS A 35 -11.06 -5.81 1.72
C CYS A 35 -10.58 -7.25 2.03
N LEU A 36 -9.85 -7.90 1.11
CA LEU A 36 -9.28 -9.24 1.30
C LEU A 36 -7.95 -9.21 2.06
N ILE A 37 -7.28 -8.08 2.13
CA ILE A 37 -6.01 -7.92 2.84
C ILE A 37 -6.31 -7.61 4.31
N LYS A 38 -5.95 -8.53 5.21
CA LYS A 38 -6.25 -8.44 6.65
C LYS A 38 -5.05 -8.11 7.52
N THR A 39 -3.88 -7.92 6.91
CA THR A 39 -2.60 -7.76 7.59
C THR A 39 -1.71 -6.79 6.82
N GLY A 40 -0.95 -5.96 7.55
CA GLY A 40 -0.06 -4.97 6.95
C GLY A 40 -0.78 -3.74 6.41
N GLU A 41 -0.15 -3.04 5.46
CA GLU A 41 -0.65 -1.81 4.84
C GLU A 41 -1.51 -2.11 3.60
N GLU A 42 -2.83 -2.30 3.79
CA GLU A 42 -3.73 -2.83 2.76
C GLU A 42 -3.86 -1.95 1.51
N LEU A 43 -3.84 -0.62 1.67
CA LEU A 43 -3.92 0.33 0.56
C LEU A 43 -2.67 0.25 -0.33
N LEU A 44 -1.49 0.21 0.30
CA LEU A 44 -0.22 0.13 -0.41
C LEU A 44 -0.07 -1.20 -1.16
N VAL A 45 -0.40 -2.31 -0.52
CA VAL A 45 -0.34 -3.62 -1.16
C VAL A 45 -1.28 -3.68 -2.37
N THR A 46 -2.51 -3.16 -2.23
CA THR A 46 -3.47 -3.11 -3.35
C THR A 46 -2.94 -2.23 -4.48
N GLU A 47 -2.40 -1.05 -4.16
CA GLU A 47 -1.84 -0.13 -5.16
C GLU A 47 -0.71 -0.80 -5.97
N LEU A 48 0.21 -1.51 -5.30
CA LEU A 48 1.29 -2.24 -5.96
C LEU A 48 0.80 -3.37 -6.86
N MET A 49 -0.32 -4.00 -6.52
CA MET A 49 -0.96 -5.01 -7.37
C MET A 49 -1.58 -4.37 -8.61
N PHE A 50 -2.35 -3.29 -8.43
CA PHE A 50 -3.12 -2.67 -9.51
C PHE A 50 -2.27 -1.83 -10.47
N ASN A 51 -1.16 -1.27 -10.00
CA ASN A 51 -0.21 -0.56 -10.87
C ASN A 51 0.79 -1.49 -11.58
N GLY A 52 0.66 -2.80 -11.38
CA GLY A 52 1.48 -3.82 -12.04
C GLY A 52 2.88 -4.00 -11.48
N THR A 53 3.25 -3.34 -10.38
CA THR A 53 4.58 -3.48 -9.75
C THR A 53 4.90 -4.95 -9.45
N VAL A 54 3.89 -5.72 -9.05
CA VAL A 54 4.05 -7.15 -8.71
C VAL A 54 4.23 -8.06 -9.92
N ASN A 55 3.85 -7.63 -11.12
CA ASN A 55 3.83 -8.49 -12.31
C ASN A 55 5.24 -8.92 -12.76
N ASP A 56 6.22 -8.04 -12.57
CA ASP A 56 7.61 -8.27 -12.98
C ASP A 56 8.48 -8.88 -11.87
N LEU A 57 7.89 -9.26 -10.72
CA LEU A 57 8.62 -9.82 -9.59
C LEU A 57 8.70 -11.34 -9.68
N ASN A 58 9.89 -11.89 -9.45
CA ASN A 58 10.01 -13.33 -9.18
C ASN A 58 9.58 -13.65 -7.74
N HIS A 59 9.36 -14.94 -7.44
CA HIS A 59 8.87 -15.35 -6.12
C HIS A 59 9.77 -14.91 -4.95
N HIS A 60 11.09 -14.87 -5.13
CA HIS A 60 12.01 -14.37 -4.10
C HIS A 60 11.83 -12.87 -3.85
N GLN A 61 11.66 -12.08 -4.92
CA GLN A 61 11.44 -10.64 -4.83
C GLN A 61 10.07 -10.31 -4.23
N VAL A 62 9.03 -11.09 -4.56
CA VAL A 62 7.71 -10.97 -3.92
C VAL A 62 7.81 -11.23 -2.42
N THR A 63 8.45 -12.32 -2.00
CA THR A 63 8.63 -12.62 -0.57
C THR A 63 9.43 -11.54 0.15
N ALA A 64 10.50 -11.03 -0.47
CA ALA A 64 11.32 -9.96 0.10
C ALA A 64 10.51 -8.67 0.30
N LEU A 65 9.76 -8.21 -0.71
CA LEU A 65 8.89 -7.05 -0.57
C LEU A 65 7.77 -7.27 0.43
N ALA A 66 7.16 -8.46 0.45
CA ALA A 66 6.10 -8.78 1.40
C ALA A 66 6.58 -8.67 2.85
N SER A 67 7.86 -8.94 3.12
CA SER A 67 8.44 -8.80 4.46
C SER A 67 8.37 -7.37 5.00
N CYS A 68 8.32 -6.35 4.12
CA CYS A 68 8.18 -4.95 4.51
C CYS A 68 6.80 -4.60 5.12
N PHE A 69 5.77 -5.42 4.89
CA PHE A 69 4.42 -5.17 5.42
C PHE A 69 4.16 -5.83 6.77
N ILE A 70 5.13 -6.58 7.29
CA ILE A 70 5.01 -7.28 8.56
C ILE A 70 5.72 -6.45 9.63
N PRO A 71 5.04 -6.07 10.72
CA PRO A 71 5.69 -5.40 11.84
C PRO A 71 6.87 -6.23 12.35
N SER A 72 8.01 -5.60 12.51
CA SER A 72 9.24 -6.23 13.00
C SER A 72 9.95 -5.32 13.98
N ASP A 73 10.71 -5.91 14.90
CA ASP A 73 11.52 -5.15 15.85
C ASP A 73 12.56 -4.31 15.11
N SER A 74 12.77 -3.08 15.59
CA SER A 74 13.79 -2.20 15.04
C SER A 74 15.16 -2.86 15.15
N SER A 75 15.83 -3.08 14.01
CA SER A 75 17.19 -3.59 13.98
C SER A 75 18.17 -2.45 13.68
N VAL A 76 19.30 -2.41 14.40
CA VAL A 76 20.41 -1.46 14.13
C VAL A 76 21.33 -1.98 13.01
N LYS A 77 21.03 -3.15 12.43
CA LYS A 77 21.84 -3.78 11.39
C LYS A 77 21.58 -3.10 10.06
N THR A 78 22.60 -2.48 9.49
CA THR A 78 22.55 -2.00 8.10
C THR A 78 22.75 -3.21 7.18
N ILE A 79 21.79 -3.44 6.30
CA ILE A 79 21.84 -4.52 5.30
C ILE A 79 22.14 -3.88 3.94
N GLN A 80 23.18 -4.37 3.26
CA GLN A 80 23.39 -4.02 1.85
C GLN A 80 22.47 -4.88 0.99
N LEU A 81 21.51 -4.23 0.33
CA LEU A 81 20.59 -4.89 -0.59
C LEU A 81 21.30 -5.14 -1.93
N ARG A 82 20.85 -6.17 -2.64
CA ARG A 82 21.22 -6.35 -4.05
C ARG A 82 20.48 -5.29 -4.87
N ASP A 83 21.11 -4.77 -5.92
CA ASP A 83 20.56 -3.74 -6.82
C ASP A 83 19.13 -4.06 -7.29
N GLU A 84 18.86 -5.33 -7.59
CA GLU A 84 17.54 -5.80 -8.01
C GLU A 84 16.46 -5.55 -6.95
N LEU A 85 16.76 -5.76 -5.66
CA LEU A 85 15.83 -5.59 -4.55
C LEU A 85 15.73 -4.13 -4.14
N GLU A 86 16.82 -3.37 -4.23
CA GLU A 86 16.82 -1.94 -3.99
C GLU A 86 15.86 -1.23 -4.96
N LYS A 87 15.92 -1.59 -6.25
CA LYS A 87 14.96 -1.07 -7.24
C LYS A 87 13.51 -1.41 -6.88
N ARG A 88 13.23 -2.62 -6.38
CA ARG A 88 11.86 -3.00 -5.98
C ARG A 88 11.40 -2.25 -4.74
N LEU A 89 12.29 -2.07 -3.77
CA LEU A 89 12.01 -1.28 -2.57
C LEU A 89 11.72 0.17 -2.92
N GLN A 90 12.45 0.75 -3.89
CA GLN A 90 12.19 2.11 -4.36
C GLN A 90 10.78 2.26 -4.94
N LEU A 91 10.32 1.33 -5.77
CA LEU A 91 8.96 1.35 -6.34
C LEU A 91 7.86 1.26 -5.25
N LEU A 92 8.11 0.46 -4.22
CA LEU A 92 7.24 0.39 -3.04
C LEU A 92 7.19 1.75 -2.33
N GLN A 93 8.35 2.36 -2.07
CA GLN A 93 8.45 3.64 -1.38
C GLN A 93 7.81 4.79 -2.19
N ASP A 94 7.95 4.79 -3.51
CA ASP A 94 7.33 5.78 -4.38
C ASP A 94 5.80 5.63 -4.38
N SER A 95 5.28 4.40 -4.35
CA SER A 95 3.84 4.14 -4.20
C SER A 95 3.34 4.58 -2.83
N ALA A 96 4.09 4.31 -1.76
CA ALA A 96 3.76 4.77 -0.42
C ALA A 96 3.73 6.31 -0.33
N ARG A 97 4.69 6.99 -0.98
CA ARG A 97 4.74 8.46 -1.03
C ARG A 97 3.52 9.04 -1.75
N ARG A 98 3.12 8.45 -2.89
CA ARG A 98 1.89 8.88 -3.60
C ARG A 98 0.63 8.73 -2.75
N ILE A 99 0.51 7.64 -1.99
CA ILE A 99 -0.61 7.45 -1.06
C ILE A 99 -0.57 8.51 0.05
N ALA A 100 0.61 8.79 0.61
CA ALA A 100 0.77 9.81 1.64
C ALA A 100 0.42 11.22 1.15
N GLU A 101 0.71 11.56 -0.11
CA GLU A 101 0.38 12.87 -0.70
C GLU A 101 -1.12 13.12 -0.85
N VAL A 102 -1.92 12.06 -1.01
CA VAL A 102 -3.38 12.17 -1.15
C VAL A 102 -4.14 12.05 0.18
N SER A 103 -3.44 11.59 1.24
CA SER A 103 -3.95 11.26 2.58
C SER A 103 -4.16 12.46 3.49
#